data_AF-A0AAP2DZB6-F1
#
_entry.id   AF-A0AAP2DZB6-F1
#
_cell.length_a   1.000
_cell.length_b   1.000
_cell.length_c   1.000
_cell.angle_alpha   90.00
_cell.angle_beta   90.00
_cell.angle_gamma   90.00
#
_symmetry.space_group_name_H-M   'P 1'
#
loop_
_entity.id
_entity.type
_entity.pdbx_description
1 polymer ?
#
loop_
_entity_poly.entity_id
_entity_poly.type
_entity_poly.pdbx_seq_one_letter_code
_entity_poly.pdbx_strand_id
1 'polypeptide(L)'
;MSRNLFIDFELYTDGDEEFKKELIDSMIDNLVEMQQVLQEASQRNDAGLFQGVCHKIKPTLEMLADAELLDTVGKLKVVVTDPASITLLNRICKGIVQSLKKA
;
A
#
# COMPACT_ATOMS: atom_id res chain seq x y z
N MET A 1 -1.46 -13.45 -7.75
CA MET A 1 -2.29 -14.21 -6.80
C MET A 1 -2.94 -13.16 -5.91
N SER A 2 -4.27 -13.16 -5.80
CA SER A 2 -4.99 -12.28 -4.88
C SER A 2 -4.68 -12.64 -3.44
N ARG A 3 -4.54 -11.65 -2.56
CA ARG A 3 -4.35 -11.81 -1.11
C ARG A 3 -5.68 -11.74 -0.38
N ASN A 4 -5.83 -12.42 0.75
CA ASN A 4 -7.03 -12.25 1.57
C ASN A 4 -6.95 -10.91 2.30
N LEU A 5 -7.96 -10.07 2.13
CA LEU A 5 -8.10 -8.80 2.84
C LEU A 5 -9.10 -9.01 3.97
N PHE A 6 -8.72 -8.57 5.18
CA PHE A 6 -9.58 -8.65 6.37
C PHE A 6 -10.19 -7.29 6.69
N ILE A 7 -10.69 -6.60 5.65
CA ILE A 7 -11.31 -5.27 5.78
C ILE A 7 -12.82 -5.44 5.81
N ASP A 8 -13.44 -4.91 6.85
CA ASP A 8 -14.90 -4.80 6.95
C ASP A 8 -15.35 -3.50 6.28
N PHE A 9 -15.54 -3.52 4.96
CA PHE A 9 -15.95 -2.32 4.21
C PHE A 9 -17.31 -1.80 4.64
N GLU A 10 -18.25 -2.67 5.05
CA GLU A 10 -19.58 -2.24 5.50
C GLU A 10 -19.47 -1.37 6.76
N LEU A 11 -18.59 -1.73 7.71
CA LEU A 11 -18.33 -0.94 8.90
C LEU A 11 -17.75 0.44 8.59
N TYR A 12 -16.91 0.55 7.56
CA TYR A 12 -16.28 1.82 7.19
C TYR A 12 -17.19 2.74 6.35
N THR A 13 -18.19 2.17 5.68
CA THR A 13 -19.00 2.90 4.70
C THR A 13 -20.47 3.02 5.11
N ASP A 14 -20.85 2.45 6.26
CA ASP A 14 -22.24 2.34 6.71
C ASP A 14 -23.15 1.68 5.65
N GLY A 15 -22.59 0.78 4.83
CA GLY A 15 -23.28 0.10 3.74
C GLY A 15 -23.49 0.94 2.47
N ASP A 16 -22.88 2.12 2.37
CA ASP A 16 -22.91 2.93 1.15
C ASP A 16 -21.94 2.34 0.09
N GLU A 17 -22.51 1.83 -1.01
CA GLU A 17 -21.77 1.21 -2.10
C GLU A 17 -20.97 2.21 -2.95
N GLU A 18 -21.43 3.45 -3.10
CA GLU A 18 -20.70 4.48 -3.84
C GLU A 18 -19.46 4.88 -3.03
N PHE A 19 -19.65 5.13 -1.73
CA PHE A 19 -18.54 5.45 -0.85
C PHE A 19 -17.56 4.28 -0.70
N LYS A 20 -18.05 3.03 -0.64
CA LYS A 20 -17.19 1.83 -0.68
C LYS A 20 -16.29 1.82 -1.90
N LYS A 21 -16.84 2.12 -3.08
CA LYS A 21 -16.07 2.16 -4.32
C LYS A 21 -15.01 3.26 -4.28
N GLU A 22 -15.38 4.48 -3.85
CA GLU A 22 -14.43 5.59 -3.71
C GLU A 22 -13.29 5.27 -2.72
N LEU A 23 -13.62 4.62 -1.60
CA LEU A 23 -12.65 4.16 -0.62
C LEU A 23 -11.68 3.13 -1.23
N ILE A 24 -12.21 2.13 -1.94
CA ILE A 24 -11.40 1.12 -2.64
C ILE A 24 -10.46 1.78 -3.67
N ASP A 25 -10.98 2.69 -4.49
CA ASP A 25 -10.20 3.41 -5.50
C ASP A 25 -9.10 4.25 -4.84
N SER A 26 -9.41 4.97 -3.76
CA SER A 26 -8.43 5.73 -2.97
C SER A 26 -7.33 4.85 -2.38
N MET A 27 -7.68 3.67 -1.87
CA MET A 27 -6.70 2.71 -1.35
C MET A 27 -5.78 2.17 -2.45
N ILE A 28 -6.31 1.91 -3.65
CA ILE A 28 -5.51 1.48 -4.80
C ILE A 28 -4.54 2.59 -5.21
N ASP A 29 -5.01 3.83 -5.32
CA ASP A 29 -4.19 4.98 -5.71
C ASP A 29 -3.06 5.22 -4.71
N ASN A 30 -3.33 5.10 -3.41
CA ASN A 30 -2.32 5.20 -2.36
C ASN A 30 -1.21 4.15 -2.52
N LEU A 31 -1.56 2.91 -2.87
CA LEU A 31 -0.58 1.84 -3.09
C LEU A 31 0.25 2.09 -4.35
N VAL A 32 -0.38 2.56 -5.43
CA VAL A 32 0.30 2.89 -6.69
C VAL A 32 1.27 4.07 -6.50
N GLU A 33 0.83 5.14 -5.83
CA GLU A 33 1.66 6.29 -5.49
C GLU A 33 2.87 5.86 -4.67
N MET A 34 2.68 5.05 -3.63
CA MET A 34 3.79 4.54 -2.82
C MET A 34 4.82 3.77 -3.66
N GLN A 35 4.38 2.94 -4.62
CA GLN A 35 5.28 2.22 -5.51
C GLN A 35 6.07 3.15 -6.44
N GLN A 36 5.41 4.17 -7.00
CA GLN A 36 6.06 5.17 -7.86
C GLN A 36 7.10 5.99 -7.08
N VAL A 37 6.71 6.47 -5.89
CA VAL A 37 7.59 7.24 -5.02
C VAL A 37 8.76 6.39 -4.53
N LEU A 38 8.55 5.11 -4.23
CA LEU A 38 9.66 4.19 -3.90
C LEU A 38 10.66 4.09 -5.05
N GLN A 39 10.18 3.97 -6.29
CA GLN A 39 11.05 3.90 -7.45
C GLN A 39 11.90 5.18 -7.58
N GLU A 40 11.29 6.36 -7.46
CA GLU A 40 12.02 7.64 -7.46
C GLU A 40 13.02 7.73 -6.31
N ALA A 41 12.56 7.41 -5.10
CA ALA A 41 13.37 7.44 -3.88
C ALA A 41 14.57 6.48 -3.97
N SER A 42 14.40 5.30 -4.57
CA SER A 42 15.50 4.33 -4.79
C SER A 42 16.55 4.83 -5.77
N GLN A 43 16.14 5.54 -6.82
CA GLN A 43 17.08 6.11 -7.81
C GLN A 43 17.88 7.26 -7.22
N ARG A 44 17.27 8.02 -6.29
CA ARG A 44 17.89 9.17 -5.62
C ARG A 44 18.57 8.81 -4.29
N ASN A 45 18.44 7.56 -3.85
CA ASN A 45 18.81 7.12 -2.49
C ASN A 45 18.23 8.03 -1.39
N ASP A 46 16.98 8.46 -1.57
CA ASP A 46 16.28 9.40 -0.70
C ASP A 46 15.21 8.68 0.13
N ALA A 47 15.62 8.15 1.28
CA ALA A 47 14.70 7.49 2.20
C ALA A 47 13.62 8.45 2.75
N GLY A 48 13.92 9.75 2.84
CA GLY A 48 12.98 10.76 3.35
C GLY A 48 11.77 10.92 2.44
N LEU A 49 11.98 10.88 1.12
CA LEU A 49 10.91 10.90 0.13
C LEU A 49 9.94 9.71 0.31
N PHE A 50 10.49 8.50 0.47
CA PHE A 50 9.67 7.30 0.70
C PHE A 50 8.97 7.33 2.07
N GLN A 51 9.66 7.79 3.12
CA GLN A 51 9.03 7.98 4.43
C GLN A 51 7.85 8.94 4.36
N GLY A 52 7.95 10.02 3.58
CA GLY A 52 6.88 11.00 3.38
C GLY A 52 5.60 10.36 2.83
N VAL A 53 5.71 9.60 1.73
CA VAL A 53 4.52 8.92 1.15
C VAL A 53 3.95 7.90 2.12
N CYS A 54 4.78 7.15 2.85
CA CYS A 54 4.28 6.18 3.82
C CYS A 54 3.54 6.82 5.00
N HIS A 55 3.88 8.04 5.40
CA HIS A 55 3.12 8.78 6.41
C HIS A 55 1.78 9.25 5.85
N LYS A 56 1.76 9.74 4.60
CA LYS A 56 0.54 10.15 3.89
C LYS A 56 -0.48 9.01 3.81
N ILE A 57 -0.03 7.83 3.41
CA ILE A 57 -0.92 6.67 3.18
C ILE A 57 -1.10 5.78 4.42
N LYS A 58 -0.67 6.24 5.60
CA LYS A 58 -0.74 5.49 6.85
C LYS A 58 -2.15 4.90 7.12
N PRO A 59 -3.26 5.64 6.93
CA PRO A 59 -4.60 5.08 7.12
C PRO A 59 -4.87 3.85 6.24
N THR A 60 -4.48 3.89 4.97
CA THR A 60 -4.60 2.73 4.06
C THR A 60 -3.77 1.55 4.53
N LEU A 61 -2.54 1.78 5.01
CA LEU A 61 -1.69 0.72 5.55
C LEU A 61 -2.30 0.08 6.82
N GLU A 62 -2.91 0.89 7.69
CA GLU A 62 -3.58 0.43 8.90
C GLU A 62 -4.85 -0.38 8.58
N MET A 63 -5.66 0.08 7.61
CA MET A 63 -6.85 -0.66 7.16
C MET A 63 -6.47 -2.00 6.53
N LEU A 64 -5.42 -2.05 5.71
CA LEU A 64 -4.96 -3.29 5.09
C LEU A 64 -4.46 -4.31 6.12
N ALA A 65 -3.86 -3.84 7.21
CA ALA A 65 -3.31 -4.64 8.31
C ALA A 65 -2.44 -5.84 7.86
N ASP A 66 -1.83 -5.77 6.67
CA ASP A 66 -1.04 -6.86 6.10
C ASP A 66 0.37 -6.83 6.69
N ALA A 67 0.69 -7.82 7.53
CA ALA A 67 1.97 -7.88 8.24
C ALA A 67 3.19 -7.92 7.31
N GLU A 68 3.10 -8.61 6.16
CA GLU A 68 4.20 -8.70 5.20
C GLU A 68 4.41 -7.33 4.51
N LEU A 69 3.32 -6.63 4.19
CA LEU A 69 3.37 -5.26 3.67
C LEU A 69 4.04 -4.33 4.68
N LEU A 70 3.56 -4.34 5.93
CA LEU A 70 4.03 -3.43 6.97
C LEU A 70 5.51 -3.63 7.30
N ASP A 71 5.97 -4.89 7.40
CA ASP A 71 7.40 -5.20 7.60
C ASP A 71 8.26 -4.74 6.42
N THR A 72 7.81 -5.00 5.18
CA THR A 72 8.53 -4.59 3.97
C THR A 72 8.63 -3.07 3.87
N VAL A 73 7.55 -2.34 4.15
CA VAL A 73 7.54 -0.88 4.22
C VAL A 73 8.48 -0.39 5.31
N GLY A 74 8.49 -1.04 6.49
CA GLY A 74 9.39 -0.71 7.60
C GLY A 74 10.86 -0.79 7.21
N LYS A 75 11.25 -1.85 6.49
CA LYS A 75 12.62 -2.03 5.97
C LYS A 75 12.99 -0.94 4.96
N LEU A 76 12.10 -0.67 4.00
CA LEU A 76 12.35 0.30 2.92
C LEU A 76 12.38 1.75 3.42
N LYS A 77 11.73 2.06 4.55
CA LYS A 77 11.89 3.35 5.24
C LYS A 77 13.32 3.58 5.75
N VAL A 78 14.10 2.53 5.97
CA VAL A 78 15.49 2.64 6.43
C VAL A 78 16.47 2.47 5.26
N VAL A 79 16.23 1.48 4.39
CA VAL A 79 17.06 1.17 3.23
C VAL A 79 16.20 1.10 1.98
N VAL A 80 16.10 2.22 1.29
CA VAL A 80 15.26 2.43 0.11
C VAL A 80 15.85 1.81 -1.19
N THR A 81 17.10 1.38 -1.15
CA THR A 81 17.83 0.83 -2.30
C THR A 81 17.90 -0.70 -2.32
N ASP A 82 17.32 -1.40 -1.34
CA ASP A 82 17.35 -2.87 -1.29
C ASP A 82 16.48 -3.50 -2.40
N PRO A 83 17.08 -4.14 -3.43
CA PRO A 83 16.33 -4.66 -4.57
C PRO A 83 15.34 -5.77 -4.20
N ALA A 84 15.69 -6.56 -3.17
CA ALA A 84 14.83 -7.66 -2.71
C ALA A 84 13.55 -7.11 -2.08
N SER A 85 13.66 -6.14 -1.16
CA SER A 85 12.51 -5.49 -0.54
C SER A 85 11.67 -4.70 -1.54
N ILE A 86 12.28 -4.02 -2.52
CA ILE A 86 11.53 -3.31 -3.59
C ILE A 86 10.70 -4.31 -4.41
N THR A 87 11.30 -5.43 -4.81
CA THR A 87 10.61 -6.48 -5.58
C THR A 87 9.48 -7.09 -4.77
N LEU A 88 9.72 -7.33 -3.48
CA LEU A 88 8.74 -7.85 -2.55
C LEU A 88 7.55 -6.89 -2.37
N LEU A 89 7.80 -5.60 -2.14
CA LEU A 89 6.75 -4.60 -2.00
C LEU A 89 5.87 -4.56 -3.25
N ASN A 90 6.48 -4.53 -4.43
CA ASN A 90 5.75 -4.51 -5.69
C ASN A 90 4.85 -5.74 -5.88
N ARG A 91 5.33 -6.91 -5.47
CA ARG A 91 4.54 -8.15 -5.50
C ARG A 91 3.36 -8.08 -4.55
N ILE A 92 3.57 -7.60 -3.32
CA ILE A 92 2.53 -7.49 -2.30
C ILE A 92 1.46 -6.49 -2.74
N CYS A 93 1.84 -5.27 -3.13
CA CYS A 93 0.92 -4.24 -3.62
C CYS A 93 0.08 -4.76 -4.79
N LYS A 94 0.69 -5.45 -5.76
CA LYS A 94 -0.05 -6.06 -6.88
C LYS A 94 -1.09 -7.08 -6.40
N GLY A 95 -0.75 -7.91 -5.41
CA GLY A 95 -1.66 -8.89 -4.83
C GLY A 95 -2.84 -8.23 -4.09
N ILE A 96 -2.58 -7.16 -3.35
CA ILE A 96 -3.60 -6.38 -2.63
C ILE A 96 -4.53 -5.67 -3.61
N VAL A 97 -3.99 -4.97 -4.61
CA VAL A 97 -4.78 -4.29 -5.65
C VAL A 97 -5.69 -5.28 -6.40
N GLN A 98 -5.20 -6.50 -6.68
CA GLN A 98 -6.03 -7.54 -7.28
C GLN A 98 -7.19 -7.99 -6.39
N SER A 99 -7.05 -7.90 -5.07
CA SER A 99 -8.10 -8.25 -4.11
C SER A 99 -9.08 -7.11 -3.89
N LEU A 100 -8.58 -5.87 -3.79
CA LEU A 100 -9.40 -4.66 -3.70
C LEU A 100 -10.35 -4.54 -4.91
N LYS A 101 -9.86 -4.84 -6.12
CA LYS A 101 -10.69 -4.84 -7.34
C LYS A 101 -11.79 -5.91 -7.38
N LYS A 102 -11.81 -6.86 -6.43
CA LYS A 102 -12.80 -7.92 -6.31
C LYS A 102 -13.70 -7.77 -5.07
N ALA A 103 -13.42 -6.78 -4.22
CA ALA A 103 -14.11 -6.56 -2.96
C ALA A 103 -15.45 -5.84 -3.15
#